data_AF-A0A452UJP5-F1
#
_entry.id   AF-A0A452UJP5-F1
#
_cell.length_a   1.000
_cell.length_b   1.000
_cell.length_c   1.000
_cell.angle_alpha   90.00
_cell.angle_beta   90.00
_cell.angle_gamma   90.00
#
_symmetry.space_group_name_H-M   'P 1'
#
loop_
_entity.id
_entity.type
_entity.pdbx_description
1 polymer ?
#
loop_
_entity_poly.entity_id
_entity_poly.type
_entity_poly.pdbx_seq_one_letter_code
_entity_poly.pdbx_strand_id
1 'polypeptide(L)'
;MRPSEPRALDRTFCPPKMTGALLVSLVSCLIAISQASLINRCDLARVLRKEDLDGFEGYSLNDWLCLAFVESNFNISKVNENADGSFDYGIFQINSHYWCNDYRSHSENICHEDCQGLARAPGWERPTEPQSSLIHHLCKKDCVRSRGDEELVRRTLGDQVSRQSPRKDVVTEKGTVGKD
;
A
#
# COMPACT_ATOMS: atom_id res chain seq x y z
N MET A 1 -62.86 17.01 60.14
CA MET A 1 -61.38 16.93 60.15
C MET A 1 -60.87 16.91 58.72
N ARG A 2 -60.03 17.88 58.33
CA ARG A 2 -59.04 17.72 57.24
C ARG A 2 -57.70 17.42 57.93
N PRO A 3 -56.84 16.55 57.38
CA PRO A 3 -55.69 17.05 56.61
C PRO A 3 -55.33 16.05 55.46
N SER A 4 -54.49 16.28 54.46
CA SER A 4 -53.68 17.40 53.93
C SER A 4 -53.04 16.80 52.66
N GLU A 5 -53.11 17.51 51.54
CA GLU A 5 -52.43 17.16 50.30
C GLU A 5 -50.90 17.35 50.44
N PRO A 6 -50.07 16.52 49.79
CA PRO A 6 -48.76 16.96 49.36
C PRO A 6 -48.63 16.91 47.84
N ARG A 7 -48.25 18.06 47.24
CA ARG A 7 -47.65 18.13 45.91
C ARG A 7 -46.29 17.43 45.92
N ALA A 8 -46.02 16.53 44.99
CA ALA A 8 -44.67 16.13 44.63
C ALA A 8 -44.57 15.64 43.17
N LEU A 9 -44.09 16.56 42.32
CA LEU A 9 -43.16 16.35 41.22
C LEU A 9 -43.38 15.11 40.31
N ASP A 10 -44.13 15.32 39.23
CA ASP A 10 -44.11 14.47 38.04
C ASP A 10 -42.70 14.54 37.42
N ARG A 11 -41.84 13.59 37.81
CA ARG A 11 -40.57 13.35 37.12
C ARG A 11 -40.91 12.60 35.84
N THR A 12 -41.07 13.35 34.76
CA THR A 12 -40.98 12.82 33.40
C THR A 12 -39.57 12.24 33.22
N PHE A 13 -39.42 10.97 33.55
CA PHE A 13 -38.20 10.21 33.30
C PHE A 13 -38.21 9.88 31.80
N CYS A 14 -37.54 10.71 30.99
CA CYS A 14 -37.23 10.33 29.62
C CYS A 14 -36.49 8.99 29.66
N PRO A 15 -36.97 7.94 28.94
CA PRO A 15 -36.25 6.68 28.87
C PRO A 15 -34.86 6.92 28.28
N PRO A 16 -33.83 6.21 28.76
CA PRO A 16 -32.47 6.44 28.33
C PRO A 16 -32.34 6.19 26.82
N LYS A 17 -31.85 7.19 26.08
CA LYS A 17 -31.43 7.10 24.66
C LYS A 17 -30.16 6.23 24.50
N MET A 18 -30.06 5.11 25.23
CA MET A 18 -28.86 4.29 25.31
C MET A 18 -28.67 3.39 24.08
N THR A 19 -29.74 2.98 23.40
CA THR A 19 -29.63 2.20 22.15
C THR A 19 -29.10 3.04 21.00
N GLY A 20 -29.58 4.29 20.86
CA GLY A 20 -29.10 5.21 19.84
C GLY A 20 -27.62 5.57 20.00
N ALA A 21 -27.18 5.83 21.23
CA ALA A 21 -25.77 6.14 21.51
C ALA A 21 -24.82 4.96 21.23
N LEU A 22 -25.23 3.72 21.55
CA LEU A 22 -24.44 2.52 21.25
C LEU A 22 -24.34 2.25 19.75
N LEU A 23 -25.43 2.45 19.00
CA LEU A 23 -25.43 2.32 17.54
C LEU A 23 -24.54 3.39 16.90
N VAL A 24 -24.61 4.65 17.35
CA VAL A 24 -23.73 5.73 16.87
C VAL A 24 -22.26 5.47 17.20
N SER A 25 -21.97 4.95 18.39
CA SER A 25 -20.62 4.55 18.80
C SER A 25 -20.08 3.40 17.95
N LEU A 26 -20.88 2.36 17.73
CA LEU A 26 -20.53 1.22 16.88
C LEU A 26 -20.28 1.66 15.43
N VAL A 27 -21.17 2.47 14.87
CA VAL A 27 -21.03 3.02 13.50
C VAL A 27 -19.77 3.89 13.40
N SER A 28 -19.50 4.75 14.38
CA SER A 28 -18.27 5.56 14.40
C SER A 28 -17.00 4.71 14.48
N CYS A 29 -17.03 3.64 15.28
CA CYS A 29 -15.93 2.68 15.40
C CYS A 29 -15.69 1.93 14.07
N LEU A 30 -16.77 1.52 13.39
CA LEU A 30 -16.70 0.86 12.08
C LEU A 30 -16.16 1.79 10.98
N ILE A 31 -16.53 3.07 11.01
CA ILE A 31 -16.00 4.07 10.07
C ILE A 31 -14.50 4.30 10.30
N ALA A 32 -14.02 4.29 11.55
CA ALA A 32 -12.60 4.45 11.86
C ALA A 32 -11.72 3.30 11.33
N ILE A 33 -12.28 2.10 11.11
CA ILE A 33 -11.53 0.90 10.68
C ILE A 33 -11.40 0.83 9.14
N SER A 34 -12.20 1.58 8.37
CA SER A 34 -12.33 1.40 6.91
C SER A 34 -11.71 2.49 6.05
N GLN A 35 -10.69 3.19 6.53
CA GLN A 35 -9.94 4.14 5.71
C GLN A 35 -8.93 3.36 4.84
N ALA A 36 -9.34 2.99 3.63
CA ALA A 36 -8.40 2.53 2.62
C ALA A 36 -7.51 3.72 2.21
N SER A 37 -6.21 3.62 2.45
CA SER A 37 -5.23 4.64 2.08
C SER A 37 -4.99 4.61 0.56
N LEU A 38 -5.88 5.23 -0.21
CA LEU A 38 -5.77 5.31 -1.67
C LEU A 38 -5.11 6.62 -2.08
N ILE A 39 -4.09 6.55 -2.92
CA ILE A 39 -3.51 7.72 -3.58
C ILE A 39 -4.12 7.88 -4.99
N ASN A 40 -4.42 9.11 -5.40
CA ASN A 40 -4.88 9.33 -6.77
C ASN A 40 -3.69 9.24 -7.74
N ARG A 41 -3.94 8.80 -8.99
CA ARG A 41 -2.91 8.62 -10.02
C ARG A 41 -2.03 9.86 -10.26
N CYS A 42 -2.61 11.04 -10.26
CA CYS A 42 -1.90 12.31 -10.45
C CYS A 42 -1.08 12.74 -9.24
N ASP A 43 -1.57 12.49 -8.03
CA ASP A 43 -0.82 12.76 -6.82
C ASP A 43 0.40 11.84 -6.75
N LEU A 44 0.22 10.56 -7.08
CA LEU A 44 1.31 9.62 -7.24
C LEU A 44 2.29 10.07 -8.34
N ALA A 45 1.80 10.48 -9.52
CA ALA A 45 2.67 10.96 -10.60
C ALA A 45 3.55 12.15 -10.16
N ARG A 46 3.01 13.02 -9.31
CA ARG A 46 3.75 14.15 -8.76
C ARG A 46 4.83 13.69 -7.78
N VAL A 47 4.49 12.78 -6.87
CA VAL A 47 5.45 12.18 -5.94
C VAL A 47 6.57 11.49 -6.72
N LEU A 48 6.24 10.59 -7.64
CA LEU A 48 7.24 9.84 -8.41
C LEU A 48 8.16 10.75 -9.23
N ARG A 49 7.65 11.83 -9.83
CA ARG A 49 8.51 12.80 -10.53
C ARG A 49 9.37 13.62 -9.55
N LYS A 50 8.84 13.97 -8.37
CA LYS A 50 9.61 14.67 -7.34
C LYS A 50 10.76 13.82 -6.81
N GLU A 51 10.57 12.50 -6.76
CA GLU A 51 11.59 11.52 -6.41
C GLU A 51 12.42 11.04 -7.63
N ASP A 52 12.43 11.80 -8.73
CA ASP A 52 13.25 11.57 -9.94
C ASP A 52 13.08 10.18 -10.61
N LEU A 53 11.91 9.56 -10.50
CA LEU A 53 11.63 8.25 -11.12
C LEU A 53 11.26 8.31 -12.61
N ASP A 54 11.03 9.50 -13.17
CA ASP A 54 10.73 9.66 -14.61
C ASP A 54 12.00 9.49 -15.46
N GLY A 55 12.20 8.30 -16.03
CA GLY A 55 13.40 7.92 -16.77
C GLY A 55 14.41 7.11 -15.95
N PHE A 56 14.15 6.88 -14.67
CA PHE A 56 15.01 6.07 -13.80
C PHE A 56 15.11 4.63 -14.33
N GLU A 57 16.34 4.14 -14.50
CA GLU A 57 16.64 2.84 -15.12
C GLU A 57 15.98 2.64 -16.50
N GLY A 58 15.69 3.74 -17.21
CA GLY A 58 15.03 3.71 -18.52
C GLY A 58 13.51 3.53 -18.49
N TYR A 59 12.88 3.51 -17.31
CA TYR A 59 11.42 3.41 -17.15
C TYR A 59 10.77 4.78 -17.12
N SER A 60 9.70 4.95 -17.90
CA SER A 60 8.95 6.21 -17.92
C SER A 60 8.08 6.35 -16.68
N LEU A 61 7.68 7.59 -16.35
CA LEU A 61 6.70 7.83 -15.28
C LEU A 61 5.41 6.99 -15.44
N ASN A 62 4.99 6.74 -16.68
CA ASN A 62 3.82 5.93 -16.97
C ASN A 62 4.00 4.48 -16.53
N ASP A 63 5.19 3.91 -16.67
CA ASP A 63 5.46 2.51 -16.31
C ASP A 63 5.34 2.32 -14.80
N TRP A 64 5.88 3.24 -14.00
CA TRP A 64 5.72 3.27 -12.55
C TRP A 64 4.26 3.42 -12.11
N LEU A 65 3.49 4.28 -12.78
CA LEU A 65 2.05 4.43 -12.50
C LEU A 65 1.28 3.15 -12.84
N CYS A 66 1.66 2.43 -13.88
CA CYS A 66 1.04 1.15 -14.23
C CYS A 66 1.40 0.07 -13.23
N LEU A 67 2.65 0.00 -12.79
CA LEU A 67 3.11 -0.92 -11.76
C LEU A 67 2.28 -0.74 -10.48
N ALA A 68 2.19 0.50 -9.96
CA ALA A 68 1.39 0.81 -8.78
C ALA A 68 -0.10 0.43 -8.93
N PHE A 69 -0.66 0.59 -10.12
CA PHE A 69 -2.05 0.20 -10.40
C PHE A 69 -2.24 -1.32 -10.39
N VAL A 70 -1.38 -2.06 -11.08
CA VAL A 70 -1.50 -3.53 -11.19
C VAL A 70 -1.23 -4.20 -9.84
N GLU A 71 -0.23 -3.71 -9.10
CA GLU A 71 0.20 -4.32 -7.84
C GLU A 71 -0.75 -4.01 -6.69
N SER A 72 -1.19 -2.75 -6.55
CA SER A 72 -1.95 -2.34 -5.37
C SER A 72 -3.27 -1.63 -5.66
N ASN A 73 -3.60 -1.37 -6.93
CA ASN A 73 -4.68 -0.46 -7.29
C ASN A 73 -4.55 0.90 -6.57
N PHE A 74 -3.32 1.40 -6.49
CA PHE A 74 -2.94 2.62 -5.76
C PHE A 74 -3.24 2.61 -4.25
N ASN A 75 -3.39 1.43 -3.64
CA ASN A 75 -3.51 1.30 -2.20
C ASN A 75 -2.13 1.32 -1.54
N ILE A 76 -1.79 2.44 -0.89
CA ILE A 76 -0.48 2.67 -0.29
C ILE A 76 -0.27 1.86 1.00
N SER A 77 -1.35 1.31 1.55
CA SER A 77 -1.34 0.46 2.75
C SER A 77 -1.66 -1.00 2.44
N LYS A 78 -1.56 -1.42 1.17
CA LYS A 78 -1.81 -2.82 0.80
C LYS A 78 -0.75 -3.73 1.43
N VAL A 79 -1.21 -4.82 2.04
CA VAL A 79 -0.36 -5.91 2.53
C VAL A 79 -0.94 -7.22 2.02
N ASN A 80 -0.08 -8.07 1.45
CA ASN A 80 -0.44 -9.39 0.95
C ASN A 80 0.44 -10.47 1.60
N GLU A 81 -0.11 -11.63 1.89
CA GLU A 81 0.63 -12.79 2.40
C GLU A 81 0.92 -13.76 1.25
N ASN A 82 2.15 -14.28 1.20
CA ASN A 82 2.59 -15.23 0.19
C ASN A 82 2.60 -16.66 0.73
N ALA A 83 2.61 -17.64 -0.17
CA ALA A 83 2.57 -19.05 0.19
C ALA A 83 3.80 -19.53 0.98
N ASP A 84 4.93 -18.83 0.88
CA ASP A 84 6.16 -19.10 1.62
C ASP A 84 6.19 -18.43 3.01
N GLY A 85 5.11 -17.72 3.39
CA GLY A 85 4.99 -17.00 4.65
C GLY A 85 5.63 -15.61 4.66
N SER A 86 6.22 -15.17 3.53
CA SER A 86 6.63 -13.77 3.35
C SER A 86 5.42 -12.86 3.08
N PHE A 87 5.62 -11.55 3.16
CA PHE A 87 4.57 -10.55 2.95
C PHE A 87 5.02 -9.48 1.96
N ASP A 88 4.09 -8.98 1.15
CA ASP A 88 4.31 -7.85 0.24
C ASP A 88 3.68 -6.58 0.77
N TYR A 89 4.43 -5.47 0.75
CA TYR A 89 4.05 -4.23 1.42
C TYR A 89 3.93 -3.03 0.47
N GLY A 90 2.91 -2.22 0.71
CA GLY A 90 2.74 -0.90 0.14
C GLY A 90 2.36 -0.89 -1.34
N ILE A 91 2.49 0.30 -1.94
CA ILE A 91 1.97 0.57 -3.28
C ILE A 91 2.60 -0.28 -4.39
N PHE A 92 3.86 -0.69 -4.20
CA PHE A 92 4.64 -1.48 -5.15
C PHE A 92 4.78 -2.95 -4.73
N GLN A 93 4.11 -3.36 -3.66
CA GLN A 93 4.13 -4.75 -3.16
C GLN A 93 5.57 -5.27 -2.96
N ILE A 94 6.35 -4.53 -2.18
CA ILE A 94 7.75 -4.87 -1.87
C ILE A 94 7.77 -6.05 -0.89
N ASN A 95 8.42 -7.15 -1.29
CA ASN A 95 8.42 -8.42 -0.57
C ASN A 95 9.41 -8.45 0.62
N SER A 96 8.97 -8.96 1.78
CA SER A 96 9.78 -9.03 3.01
C SER A 96 10.84 -10.13 3.02
N HIS A 97 10.78 -11.12 2.14
CA HIS A 97 11.81 -12.15 2.05
C HIS A 97 13.16 -11.57 1.63
N TYR A 98 13.16 -10.55 0.76
CA TYR A 98 14.38 -10.00 0.17
C TYR A 98 14.67 -8.56 0.56
N TRP A 99 13.66 -7.69 0.55
CA TRP A 99 13.90 -6.25 0.45
C TRP A 99 13.89 -5.54 1.81
N CYS A 100 12.93 -5.86 2.66
CA CYS A 100 12.71 -5.18 3.94
C CYS A 100 12.51 -6.21 5.07
N ASN A 101 12.68 -5.79 6.31
CA ASN A 101 12.45 -6.65 7.47
C ASN A 101 11.08 -6.35 8.09
N ASP A 102 10.22 -7.37 8.18
CA ASP A 102 8.92 -7.30 8.85
C ASP A 102 8.93 -7.89 10.27
N TYR A 103 10.06 -8.47 10.68
CA TYR A 103 10.27 -9.18 11.94
C TYR A 103 9.30 -10.34 12.19
N ARG A 104 8.67 -10.87 11.14
CA ARG A 104 7.70 -11.97 11.18
C ARG A 104 8.16 -13.18 10.36
N SER A 105 8.89 -12.95 9.28
CA SER A 105 9.42 -13.96 8.38
C SER A 105 10.94 -13.84 8.22
N HIS A 106 11.59 -14.84 7.61
CA HIS A 106 13.01 -14.74 7.24
C HIS A 106 13.18 -13.64 6.20
N SER A 107 14.21 -12.81 6.33
CA SER A 107 14.47 -11.67 5.46
C SER A 107 15.97 -11.49 5.20
N GLU A 108 16.34 -11.27 3.93
CA GLU A 108 17.68 -10.81 3.54
C GLU A 108 17.88 -9.31 3.81
N ASN A 109 16.78 -8.55 3.91
CA ASN A 109 16.74 -7.12 4.20
C ASN A 109 17.76 -6.27 3.41
N ILE A 110 17.79 -6.43 2.08
CA ILE A 110 18.74 -5.78 1.18
C ILE A 110 18.65 -4.25 1.24
N CYS A 111 17.45 -3.69 1.43
CA CYS A 111 17.26 -2.24 1.52
C CYS A 111 17.55 -1.68 2.92
N HIS A 112 17.72 -2.53 3.94
CA HIS A 112 17.89 -2.12 5.33
C HIS A 112 16.73 -1.28 5.89
N GLU A 113 15.49 -1.61 5.49
CA GLU A 113 14.29 -0.84 5.84
C GLU A 113 13.26 -1.69 6.62
N ASP A 114 12.42 -1.01 7.41
CA ASP A 114 11.25 -1.63 8.05
C ASP A 114 10.08 -1.71 7.06
N CYS A 115 9.58 -2.91 6.79
CA CYS A 115 8.46 -3.13 5.88
C CYS A 115 7.19 -2.34 6.29
N GLN A 116 7.00 -2.09 7.59
CA GLN A 116 5.86 -1.32 8.08
C GLN A 116 5.90 0.14 7.61
N GLY A 117 7.09 0.71 7.39
CA GLY A 117 7.25 2.06 6.84
C GLY A 117 6.66 2.19 5.44
N LEU A 118 6.79 1.14 4.62
CA LEU A 118 6.31 1.10 3.23
C LEU A 118 4.78 1.13 3.13
N ALA A 119 4.08 0.55 4.12
CA ALA A 119 2.61 0.52 4.16
C ALA A 119 1.99 1.67 4.98
N ARG A 120 2.82 2.49 5.63
CA ARG A 120 2.38 3.59 6.51
C ARG A 120 2.74 4.98 5.97
N ALA A 121 3.48 5.06 4.86
CA ALA A 121 4.10 6.25 4.27
C ALA A 121 3.38 7.58 4.62
N PRO A 122 3.73 8.21 5.74
CA PRO A 122 3.18 9.50 6.13
C PRO A 122 3.82 10.57 5.23
N GLY A 123 3.03 11.48 4.67
CA GLY A 123 3.56 12.58 3.86
C GLY A 123 3.38 12.47 2.33
N TRP A 124 2.64 11.48 1.83
CA TRP A 124 2.05 11.52 0.47
C TRP A 124 0.74 12.33 0.42
N GLU A 125 0.42 13.06 1.49
CA GLU A 125 -0.73 13.95 1.54
C GLU A 125 -0.59 15.09 0.51
N ARG A 126 -1.69 15.32 -0.23
CA ARG A 126 -1.86 16.27 -1.34
C ARG A 126 -0.82 17.41 -1.38
N PRO A 127 0.13 17.36 -2.31
CA PRO A 127 0.98 18.50 -2.62
C PRO A 127 0.12 19.70 -3.05
N THR A 128 0.33 20.86 -2.41
CA THR A 128 -0.38 22.12 -2.68
C THR A 128 0.10 22.83 -3.95
N GLU A 129 0.96 22.18 -4.75
CA GLU A 129 1.59 22.75 -5.94
C GLU A 129 0.68 22.70 -7.19
N PRO A 130 0.64 23.80 -7.99
CA PRO A 130 -0.08 23.84 -9.26
C PRO A 130 0.44 22.78 -10.23
N GLN A 131 -0.46 22.10 -10.94
CA GLN A 131 -0.06 21.08 -11.91
C GLN A 131 0.59 21.72 -13.15
N SER A 132 1.79 21.26 -13.51
CA SER A 132 2.30 21.42 -14.87
C SER A 132 1.38 20.70 -15.86
N SER A 133 1.14 21.31 -17.03
CA SER A 133 0.32 20.74 -18.11
C SER A 133 0.81 19.35 -18.55
N LEU A 134 2.10 19.06 -18.39
CA LEU A 134 2.72 17.76 -18.68
C LEU A 134 2.28 16.66 -17.70
N ILE A 135 2.22 16.95 -16.39
CA ILE A 135 1.76 15.98 -15.37
C ILE A 135 0.32 15.57 -15.69
N HIS A 136 -0.55 16.55 -15.94
CA HIS A 136 -1.96 16.31 -16.18
C HIS A 136 -2.22 15.44 -17.43
N HIS A 137 -1.44 15.60 -18.51
CA HIS A 137 -1.53 14.72 -19.68
C HIS A 137 -1.07 13.28 -19.38
N LEU A 138 -0.03 13.09 -18.57
CA LEU A 138 0.45 11.76 -18.19
C LEU A 138 -0.53 11.04 -17.24
N CYS A 139 -1.17 11.77 -16.33
CA CYS A 139 -2.20 11.20 -15.46
C CYS A 139 -3.42 10.68 -16.21
N LYS A 140 -3.75 11.29 -17.36
CA LYS A 140 -4.91 10.90 -18.18
C LYS A 140 -4.66 9.68 -19.06
N LYS A 141 -3.42 9.21 -19.16
CA LYS A 141 -3.11 7.99 -19.90
C LYS A 141 -3.52 6.80 -19.06
N ASP A 142 -4.32 5.90 -19.65
CA ASP A 142 -4.63 4.62 -19.02
C ASP A 142 -3.41 3.69 -19.06
N CYS A 143 -3.40 2.68 -18.18
CA CYS A 143 -2.36 1.66 -18.15
C CYS A 143 -2.35 0.76 -19.40
N VAL A 144 -3.36 0.88 -20.27
CA VAL A 144 -3.63 0.02 -21.43
C VAL A 144 -2.83 0.43 -22.70
N ARG A 145 -1.74 1.20 -22.57
CA ARG A 145 -0.97 1.59 -23.77
C ARG A 145 0.51 1.93 -23.54
N SER A 146 1.24 1.04 -22.90
CA SER A 146 2.71 1.00 -22.96
C SER A 146 3.15 -0.40 -23.40
N ARG A 147 3.20 -0.62 -24.72
CA ARG A 147 3.52 -1.89 -25.42
C ARG A 147 2.54 -3.04 -25.16
N GLY A 148 1.96 -3.55 -26.24
CA GLY A 148 1.00 -4.64 -26.20
C GLY A 148 1.64 -5.90 -25.62
N ASP A 149 1.26 -6.21 -24.38
CA ASP A 149 1.02 -7.54 -23.82
C ASP A 149 0.75 -7.37 -22.32
N GLU A 150 -0.53 -7.45 -21.91
CA GLU A 150 -0.93 -7.49 -20.48
C GLU A 150 -0.23 -8.64 -19.72
N GLU A 151 0.14 -9.70 -20.43
CA GLU A 151 0.91 -10.83 -19.93
C GLU A 151 2.39 -10.46 -19.67
N LEU A 152 2.95 -9.52 -20.44
CA LEU A 152 4.35 -9.10 -20.37
C LEU A 152 4.58 -8.07 -19.27
N VAL A 153 3.61 -7.24 -18.91
CA VAL A 153 3.73 -6.31 -17.77
C VAL A 153 3.88 -7.10 -16.46
N ARG A 154 3.05 -8.13 -16.22
CA ARG A 154 3.23 -9.07 -15.09
C ARG A 154 4.56 -9.80 -15.16
N ARG A 155 4.94 -10.33 -16.33
CA ARG A 155 6.19 -11.11 -16.49
C ARG A 155 7.46 -10.26 -16.46
N THR A 156 7.42 -9.00 -16.87
CA THR A 156 8.61 -8.15 -16.98
C THR A 156 8.82 -7.30 -15.73
N LEU A 157 7.74 -6.86 -15.05
CA LEU A 157 7.84 -6.12 -13.80
C LEU A 157 7.89 -7.02 -12.55
N GLY A 158 7.24 -8.18 -12.56
CA GLY A 158 7.52 -9.24 -11.58
C GLY A 158 8.98 -9.72 -11.67
N ASP A 159 9.54 -9.71 -12.88
CA ASP A 159 10.96 -9.90 -13.12
C ASP A 159 11.82 -8.69 -12.69
N GLN A 160 11.35 -7.44 -12.72
CA GLN A 160 12.16 -6.28 -12.30
C GLN A 160 12.37 -6.24 -10.79
N VAL A 161 11.34 -6.56 -10.01
CA VAL A 161 11.51 -6.80 -8.56
C VAL A 161 12.45 -7.99 -8.35
N SER A 162 12.45 -9.01 -9.22
CA SER A 162 13.38 -10.15 -9.12
C SER A 162 14.81 -9.89 -9.65
N ARG A 163 15.02 -8.92 -10.56
CA ARG A 163 16.30 -8.68 -11.28
C ARG A 163 17.27 -7.70 -10.61
N GLN A 164 16.86 -7.03 -9.53
CA GLN A 164 17.82 -6.40 -8.61
C GLN A 164 18.58 -7.42 -7.74
N SER A 165 18.30 -8.72 -7.92
CA SER A 165 19.10 -9.84 -7.40
C SER A 165 20.40 -10.01 -8.20
N PRO A 166 21.60 -10.00 -7.57
CA PRO A 166 22.81 -10.42 -8.25
C PRO A 166 22.72 -11.93 -8.48
N ARG A 167 22.71 -12.37 -9.75
CA ARG A 167 22.93 -13.78 -10.09
C ARG A 167 24.27 -14.20 -9.49
N LYS A 168 24.23 -15.12 -8.52
CA LYS A 168 25.40 -15.97 -8.25
C LYS A 168 25.48 -16.97 -9.39
N ASP A 169 26.41 -16.77 -10.31
CA ASP A 169 26.84 -17.82 -11.22
C ASP A 169 27.39 -18.98 -10.39
N VAL A 170 26.62 -20.06 -10.27
CA VAL A 170 27.13 -21.34 -9.79
C VAL A 170 28.01 -21.90 -10.91
N VAL A 171 29.31 -21.59 -10.85
CA VAL A 171 30.34 -22.37 -11.53
C VAL A 171 30.34 -23.75 -10.89
N THR A 172 29.78 -24.72 -11.62
CA THR A 172 29.91 -26.13 -11.27
C THR A 172 31.32 -26.57 -11.68
N GLU A 173 32.29 -26.49 -10.78
CA GLU A 173 33.54 -27.22 -10.94
C GLU A 173 33.26 -28.73 -10.83
N LYS A 174 33.32 -29.43 -11.96
CA LYS A 174 33.45 -30.89 -11.98
C LYS A 174 34.87 -31.26 -11.54
N GLY A 175 35.05 -31.48 -10.24
CA GLY A 175 36.20 -32.21 -9.71
C GLY A 175 36.10 -33.69 -10.06
N THR A 176 36.93 -34.15 -10.98
CA THR A 176 37.20 -35.58 -11.21
C THR A 176 38.23 -36.02 -10.18
N VAL A 177 37.82 -36.84 -9.20
CA VAL A 177 38.77 -37.55 -8.33
C VAL A 177 39.16 -38.84 -9.03
N GLY A 178 40.42 -38.87 -9.46
CA GLY A 178 41.11 -40.05 -9.97
C GLY A 178 41.23 -41.12 -8.90
N LYS A 179 41.14 -42.35 -9.38
CA LYS A 179 41.29 -43.60 -8.65
C LYS A 179 42.73 -44.04 -8.89
N ASP A 180 43.54 -44.07 -7.84
CA ASP A 180 44.75 -44.90 -7.67
C ASP A 180 45.00 -45.09 -6.17
#